data_AF-A0A0P6W1F9-F1
#
_entry.id   AF-A0A0P6W1F9-F1
#
_cell.length_a   1.000
_cell.length_b   1.000
_cell.length_c   1.000
_cell.angle_alpha   90.00
_cell.angle_beta   90.00
_cell.angle_gamma   90.00
#
_symmetry.space_group_name_H-M   'P 1'
#
loop_
_entity.id
_entity.type
_entity.pdbx_description
1 polymer ?
#
loop_
_entity_poly.entity_id
_entity_poly.type
_entity_poly.pdbx_seq_one_letter_code
_entity_poly.pdbx_strand_id
1 'polypeptide(L)'
;MKINSIGNQNINPYKRNLNKMDQVGKTGKPASDKIEISSAAKEMQEVSKLGKERQARVDSLKDQVQSGNYTIDPKAVAKGLKNFYNGQ
;
A
#
# COMPACT_ATOMS: atom_id res chain seq x y z
N MET A 1 62.09 -2.53 39.33
CA MET A 1 60.64 -2.64 39.08
C MET A 1 60.22 -1.53 38.11
N LYS A 2 59.54 -1.87 37.00
CA LYS A 2 59.01 -0.89 36.04
C LYS A 2 57.60 -0.49 36.48
N ILE A 3 57.40 0.76 36.86
CA ILE A 3 56.09 1.31 37.22
C ILE A 3 55.51 1.94 35.94
N ASN A 4 54.51 1.31 35.34
CA ASN A 4 53.75 1.92 34.26
C ASN A 4 52.85 3.00 34.86
N SER A 5 53.14 4.27 34.52
CA SER A 5 52.20 5.35 34.80
C SER A 5 50.95 5.10 33.96
N ILE A 6 49.86 4.68 34.63
CA ILE A 6 48.54 4.64 34.03
C ILE A 6 48.14 6.09 33.85
N GLY A 7 48.52 6.64 32.69
CA GLY A 7 48.22 8.00 32.29
C GLY A 7 46.73 8.28 32.47
N ASN A 8 46.47 9.38 33.16
CA ASN A 8 45.17 10.03 33.31
C ASN A 8 44.36 9.87 32.01
N GLN A 9 43.34 9.02 32.07
CA GLN A 9 42.33 8.93 31.04
C GLN A 9 41.66 10.31 30.98
N ASN A 10 42.07 11.15 30.02
CA ASN A 10 41.51 12.47 29.69
C ASN A 10 40.05 12.35 29.22
N ILE A 11 39.19 11.74 30.04
CA ILE A 11 37.76 11.61 29.82
C ILE A 11 37.16 12.92 30.26
N ASN A 12 37.14 13.88 29.34
CA ASN A 12 36.44 15.14 29.56
C ASN A 12 34.93 14.83 29.74
N PRO A 13 34.35 15.04 30.94
CA PRO A 13 32.99 14.60 31.26
C PRO A 13 31.93 15.28 30.38
N TYR A 14 32.22 16.48 29.85
CA TYR A 14 31.34 17.21 28.95
C TYR A 14 31.21 16.54 27.58
N LYS A 15 32.27 15.89 27.08
CA LYS A 15 32.22 15.14 25.81
C LYS A 15 31.36 13.89 25.91
N ARG A 16 31.17 13.34 27.11
CA ARG A 16 30.32 12.16 27.35
C ARG A 16 28.84 12.48 27.17
N ASN A 17 28.43 13.69 27.52
CA ASN A 17 27.05 14.14 27.39
C ASN A 17 26.67 14.46 25.94
N LEU A 18 27.59 15.06 25.15
CA LEU A 18 27.39 15.24 23.71
C LEU A 18 27.21 13.90 22.99
N ASN A 19 28.08 12.91 23.27
CA ASN A 19 27.98 11.58 22.67
C ASN A 19 26.67 10.85 23.03
N LYS A 20 26.10 11.11 24.23
CA LYS A 20 24.79 10.58 24.61
C LYS A 20 23.65 11.24 23.84
N MET A 21 23.68 12.56 23.63
CA MET A 21 22.68 13.25 22.79
C MET A 21 22.72 12.77 21.33
N ASP A 22 23.91 12.55 20.77
CA ASP A 22 24.06 12.01 19.41
C ASP A 22 23.54 10.57 19.27
N GLN A 23 23.59 9.76 20.34
CA GLN A 23 23.00 8.42 20.34
C GLN A 23 21.46 8.45 20.42
N VAL A 24 20.88 9.41 21.16
CA VAL A 24 19.42 9.59 21.25
C VAL A 24 18.82 10.03 19.92
N GLY A 25 19.56 10.79 19.10
CA GLY A 25 19.13 11.20 17.75
C GLY A 25 19.10 10.06 16.71
N LYS A 26 19.87 8.98 16.92
CA LYS A 26 19.92 7.83 16.00
C LYS A 26 18.84 6.78 16.27
N THR A 27 18.21 6.82 17.44
CA THR A 27 17.08 5.94 17.81
C THR A 27 15.71 6.52 17.45
N GLY A 28 15.68 7.70 16.82
CA GLY A 28 14.47 8.52 16.64
C GLY A 28 13.79 8.43 15.27
N LYS A 29 13.78 7.27 14.60
CA LYS A 29 12.70 7.03 13.62
C LYS A 29 11.62 6.23 14.33
N PRO A 30 10.49 6.85 14.74
CA PRO A 30 9.34 6.07 15.16
C PRO A 30 9.03 5.09 14.03
N ALA A 31 8.74 3.84 14.38
CA ALA A 31 8.20 2.89 13.41
C ALA A 31 6.93 3.53 12.83
N SER A 32 7.03 4.06 11.63
CA SER A 32 5.86 4.51 10.91
C SER A 32 5.05 3.26 10.59
N ASP A 33 3.80 3.21 11.01
CA ASP A 33 2.89 2.16 10.55
C ASP A 33 2.86 2.22 9.02
N LYS A 34 3.46 1.21 8.38
CA LYS A 34 3.43 1.06 6.92
C LYS A 34 2.28 0.14 6.57
N ILE A 35 1.30 0.67 5.83
CA ILE A 35 0.27 -0.14 5.21
C ILE A 35 0.81 -0.59 3.85
N GLU A 36 1.33 -1.81 3.77
CA GLU A 36 1.76 -2.41 2.51
C GLU A 36 0.60 -3.20 1.89
N ILE A 37 0.25 -2.88 0.64
CA ILE A 37 -0.68 -3.71 -0.13
C ILE A 37 -0.01 -5.08 -0.34
N SER A 38 -0.70 -6.16 0.04
CA SER A 38 -0.18 -7.52 -0.07
C SER A 38 0.20 -7.84 -1.53
N SER A 39 1.20 -8.68 -1.73
CA SER A 39 1.58 -9.16 -3.07
C SER A 39 0.38 -9.76 -3.82
N ALA A 40 -0.43 -10.55 -3.11
CA ALA A 40 -1.68 -11.12 -3.64
C ALA A 40 -2.67 -10.03 -4.10
N ALA A 41 -2.85 -8.94 -3.35
CA ALA A 41 -3.73 -7.86 -3.75
C ALA A 41 -3.22 -7.10 -4.98
N LYS A 42 -1.90 -6.95 -5.13
CA LYS A 42 -1.29 -6.38 -6.35
C LYS A 42 -1.54 -7.28 -7.56
N GLU A 43 -1.40 -8.59 -7.41
CA GLU A 43 -1.71 -9.55 -8.47
C GLU A 43 -3.20 -9.57 -8.84
N MET A 44 -4.11 -9.42 -7.87
CA MET A 44 -5.53 -9.28 -8.14
C MET A 44 -5.88 -7.96 -8.86
N GLN A 45 -5.13 -6.88 -8.61
CA GLN A 45 -5.28 -5.61 -9.31
C GLN A 45 -4.88 -5.73 -10.80
N GLU A 46 -3.92 -6.61 -11.12
CA GLU A 46 -3.46 -6.91 -12.49
C GLU A 46 -4.52 -7.64 -13.36
N VAL A 47 -5.68 -8.05 -12.80
CA VAL A 47 -6.85 -8.56 -13.55
C VAL A 47 -7.43 -7.53 -14.55
N SER A 48 -6.83 -6.33 -14.62
CA SER A 48 -6.98 -5.31 -15.67
C SER A 48 -6.99 -5.84 -17.13
N LYS A 49 -6.47 -7.05 -17.39
CA LYS A 49 -6.49 -7.69 -18.73
C LYS A 49 -7.90 -7.89 -19.31
N LEU A 50 -8.95 -7.94 -18.48
CA LEU A 50 -10.36 -7.94 -18.94
C LEU A 50 -10.81 -6.60 -19.56
N GLY A 51 -9.95 -5.57 -19.56
CA GLY A 51 -10.26 -4.23 -20.01
C GLY A 51 -10.70 -4.14 -21.47
N LYS A 52 -10.12 -4.91 -22.41
CA LYS A 52 -10.47 -4.81 -23.84
C LYS A 52 -11.88 -5.32 -24.16
N GLU A 53 -12.22 -6.51 -23.66
CA GLU A 53 -13.56 -7.08 -23.85
C GLU A 53 -14.62 -6.24 -23.14
N ARG A 54 -14.30 -5.74 -21.94
CA ARG A 54 -15.18 -4.83 -21.21
C ARG A 54 -15.38 -3.51 -21.96
N GLN A 55 -14.32 -2.96 -22.56
CA GLN A 55 -14.40 -1.72 -23.33
C GLN A 55 -15.34 -1.87 -24.52
N ALA A 56 -15.16 -2.93 -25.33
CA ALA A 56 -16.04 -3.21 -26.47
C ALA A 56 -17.52 -3.35 -26.05
N ARG A 57 -17.76 -3.98 -24.90
CA ARG A 57 -19.12 -4.13 -24.35
C ARG A 57 -19.72 -2.79 -23.92
N VAL A 58 -18.92 -1.92 -23.31
CA VAL A 58 -19.35 -0.57 -22.90
C VAL A 58 -19.66 0.29 -24.13
N ASP A 59 -18.83 0.25 -25.16
CA ASP A 59 -19.03 1.03 -26.38
C ASP A 59 -20.33 0.61 -27.08
N SER A 60 -20.58 -0.70 -27.21
CA SER A 60 -21.86 -1.21 -27.76
C SER A 60 -23.09 -0.77 -26.96
N LEU A 61 -23.00 -0.76 -25.63
CA LEU A 61 -24.10 -0.28 -24.79
C LEU A 61 -24.32 1.23 -24.96
N LYS A 62 -23.24 2.00 -25.09
CA LYS A 62 -23.32 3.45 -25.30
C LYS A 62 -24.05 3.78 -26.59
N ASP A 63 -23.76 3.07 -27.68
CA ASP A 63 -24.43 3.26 -28.96
C ASP A 63 -25.93 2.94 -28.87
N GLN A 64 -26.30 1.86 -28.17
CA GLN A 64 -27.70 1.47 -27.95
C GLN A 64 -28.47 2.51 -27.12
N VAL A 65 -27.82 3.11 -26.12
CA VAL A 65 -28.43 4.15 -25.28
C VAL A 65 -28.60 5.44 -26.09
N GLN A 66 -27.58 5.85 -26.86
CA GLN A 66 -27.63 7.06 -27.69
C GLN A 66 -28.66 6.97 -28.82
N SER A 67 -28.83 5.80 -29.42
CA SER A 67 -29.85 5.55 -30.44
C SER A 67 -31.28 5.41 -29.87
N GLY A 68 -31.42 5.29 -28.54
CA GLY A 68 -32.72 5.07 -27.89
C GLY A 68 -33.24 3.64 -28.01
N ASN A 69 -32.44 2.70 -28.54
CA ASN A 69 -32.80 1.30 -28.71
C ASN A 69 -32.49 0.44 -27.48
N TYR A 70 -31.90 1.02 -26.42
CA TYR A 70 -31.60 0.30 -25.19
C TYR A 70 -32.88 -0.09 -24.45
N THR A 71 -33.10 -1.41 -24.34
CA THR A 71 -34.25 -1.96 -23.60
C THR A 71 -33.77 -2.56 -22.29
N ILE A 72 -34.38 -2.14 -21.18
CA ILE A 72 -34.11 -2.70 -19.86
C ILE A 72 -34.69 -4.10 -19.79
N ASP A 73 -33.87 -5.09 -19.42
CA ASP A 73 -34.33 -6.44 -19.12
C ASP A 73 -34.41 -6.64 -17.58
N PRO A 74 -35.62 -6.65 -16.99
CA PRO A 74 -35.80 -6.85 -15.56
C PRO A 74 -35.24 -8.19 -15.05
N LYS A 75 -35.25 -9.24 -15.90
CA LYS A 75 -34.70 -10.56 -15.52
C LYS A 75 -33.18 -10.50 -15.43
N ALA A 76 -32.53 -9.80 -16.36
CA ALA A 76 -31.09 -9.57 -16.32
C ALA A 76 -30.68 -8.76 -15.07
N VAL A 77 -31.47 -7.74 -14.70
CA VAL A 77 -31.25 -6.96 -13.47
C VAL A 77 -31.36 -7.83 -12.22
N ALA A 78 -32.45 -8.60 -12.09
CA ALA A 78 -32.65 -9.50 -10.96
C ALA A 78 -31.53 -10.56 -10.86
N LYS A 79 -31.09 -11.11 -12.00
CA LYS A 79 -29.96 -12.02 -12.07
C LYS A 79 -28.66 -11.35 -11.62
N GLY A 80 -28.38 -10.13 -12.07
CA GLY A 80 -27.20 -9.36 -11.67
C GLY A 80 -27.14 -9.13 -10.15
N LEU A 81 -28.27 -8.74 -9.55
CA LEU A 81 -28.39 -8.57 -8.10
C LEU A 81 -28.17 -9.88 -7.35
N LYS A 82 -28.84 -10.95 -7.78
CA LYS A 82 -28.68 -12.28 -7.17
C LYS A 82 -27.22 -12.74 -7.22
N ASN A 83 -26.58 -12.65 -8.38
CA ASN A 83 -25.21 -13.10 -8.58
C ASN A 83 -24.22 -12.29 -7.72
N PHE A 84 -24.40 -10.97 -7.64
CA PHE A 84 -23.55 -10.10 -6.83
C PHE A 84 -23.61 -10.45 -5.33
N TYR A 85 -24.81 -10.67 -4.78
CA TYR A 85 -24.97 -10.92 -3.35
C TYR A 85 -24.79 -12.39 -2.95
N ASN A 86 -25.09 -13.34 -3.83
CA ASN A 86 -25.05 -14.76 -3.50
C ASN A 86 -23.75 -15.47 -3.94
N GLY A 87 -22.82 -14.74 -4.57
CA GLY A 87 -21.51 -15.28 -4.95
C GLY A 87 -21.55 -16.41 -6.00
N GLN A 88 -22.62 -16.51 -6.79
CA GLN A 88 -22.78 -17.44 -7.91
C GLN A 88 -22.73 -16.74 -9.27
#